data_AF-A0A7Y3K3Q1-F1
#
_entry.id   AF-A0A7Y3K3Q1-F1
#
_cell.length_a   1.000
_cell.length_b   1.000
_cell.length_c   1.000
_cell.angle_alpha   90.00
_cell.angle_beta   90.00
_cell.angle_gamma   90.00
#
_symmetry.space_group_name_H-M   'P 1'
#
loop_
_entity.id
_entity.type
_entity.pdbx_description
1 polymer ?
#
loop_
_entity_poly.entity_id
_entity_poly.type
_entity_poly.pdbx_seq_one_letter_code
_entity_poly.pdbx_strand_id
1 'polypeptide(L)'
;MSRSQKPDAIFAPFELVMALSHYNIGAISAVEPFNRGSATSPKIILTTPSREYLLKRRAPGKDDLELLQVSHGIQLHLANQQFPLPHLILTAENSRSWVQIDQSVYELFEFLPGEAFNYEKPATYNTGRTLALFHKLTRDYPMIPEYSERGCYHANRSIDVAFKKIKSIIQADSHLTADQKAAAVAQQASLQETYHKAKDKVHAAGLANWPLSIVHADFHPGNCLYKGEHVVGVIDFDSCRAQQPILDTANAALQYSIRLGSGDPR
;
A
#
# COMPACT_ATOMS: atom_id res chain seq x y z
N MET A 1 -27.09 10.61 7.87
CA MET A 1 -26.24 11.79 7.61
C MET A 1 -25.34 11.45 6.44
N SER A 2 -25.62 12.05 5.28
CA SER A 2 -24.80 11.90 4.07
C SER A 2 -23.40 12.45 4.37
N ARG A 3 -22.36 11.59 4.29
CA ARG A 3 -20.98 12.07 4.27
C ARG A 3 -20.84 12.88 2.98
N SER A 4 -20.81 14.21 3.11
CA SER A 4 -20.32 15.09 2.04
C SER A 4 -18.92 14.60 1.69
N GLN A 5 -18.79 13.91 0.53
CA GLN A 5 -17.50 13.61 -0.06
C GLN A 5 -16.85 14.97 -0.34
N LYS A 6 -15.72 15.24 0.31
CA LYS A 6 -14.87 16.36 -0.07
C LYS A 6 -14.47 16.15 -1.53
N PRO A 7 -14.46 17.20 -2.37
CA PRO A 7 -14.00 17.08 -3.74
C PRO A 7 -12.56 16.56 -3.77
N ASP A 8 -12.23 15.76 -4.76
CA ASP A 8 -10.87 15.26 -4.99
C ASP A 8 -9.91 16.45 -5.08
N ALA A 9 -8.72 16.28 -4.49
CA ALA A 9 -7.67 17.26 -4.69
C ALA A 9 -7.30 17.31 -6.18
N ILE A 10 -7.00 18.49 -6.70
CA ILE A 10 -6.54 18.70 -8.08
C ILE A 10 -5.22 19.48 -8.06
N PHE A 11 -4.45 19.36 -9.14
CA PHE A 11 -3.27 20.19 -9.37
C PHE A 11 -3.67 21.58 -9.84
N ALA A 12 -3.07 22.62 -9.29
CA ALA A 12 -3.14 23.94 -9.89
C ALA A 12 -2.21 24.01 -11.13
N PRO A 13 -2.54 24.78 -12.18
CA PRO A 13 -1.71 24.86 -13.38
C PRO A 13 -0.26 25.31 -13.10
N PHE A 14 -0.06 26.32 -12.24
CA PHE A 14 1.27 26.82 -11.90
C PHE A 14 2.08 25.80 -11.09
N GLU A 15 1.42 25.10 -10.16
CA GLU A 15 2.01 24.02 -9.37
C GLU A 15 2.56 22.91 -10.26
N LEU A 16 1.79 22.52 -11.28
CA LEU A 16 2.20 21.49 -12.24
C LEU A 16 3.46 21.89 -13.01
N VAL A 17 3.51 23.13 -13.51
CA VAL A 17 4.68 23.65 -14.24
C VAL A 17 5.92 23.65 -13.36
N MET A 18 5.79 24.12 -12.11
CA MET A 18 6.88 24.14 -11.15
C MET A 18 7.40 22.72 -10.87
N ALA A 19 6.53 21.77 -10.54
CA ALA A 19 6.93 20.39 -10.27
C ALA A 19 7.61 19.73 -11.48
N LEU A 20 7.08 19.93 -12.69
CA LEU A 20 7.59 19.29 -13.90
C LEU A 20 8.88 19.92 -14.44
N SER A 21 9.16 21.18 -14.11
CA SER A 21 10.40 21.86 -14.53
C SER A 21 11.68 21.18 -14.04
N HIS A 22 11.59 20.32 -13.03
CA HIS A 22 12.72 19.58 -12.47
C HIS A 22 13.03 18.25 -13.19
N TYR A 23 12.17 17.80 -14.12
CA TYR A 23 12.31 16.51 -14.80
C TYR A 23 12.59 16.67 -16.29
N ASN A 24 13.47 15.82 -16.83
CA ASN A 24 13.75 15.78 -18.26
C ASN A 24 12.94 14.69 -18.97
N ILE A 25 11.64 14.94 -19.16
CA ILE A 25 10.70 13.99 -19.78
C ILE A 25 10.34 14.32 -21.24
N GLY A 26 10.87 15.41 -21.78
CA GLY A 26 10.57 15.90 -23.13
C GLY A 26 9.24 16.66 -23.21
N ALA A 27 8.78 16.91 -24.44
CA ALA A 27 7.55 17.65 -24.70
C ALA A 27 6.31 16.85 -24.28
N ILE A 28 5.45 17.47 -23.48
CA ILE A 28 4.19 16.90 -23.01
C ILE A 28 3.10 17.21 -24.04
N SER A 29 2.48 16.18 -24.62
CA SER A 29 1.42 16.31 -25.60
C SER A 29 0.01 16.24 -24.99
N ALA A 30 -0.13 15.61 -23.82
CA ALA A 30 -1.41 15.54 -23.10
C ALA A 30 -1.20 15.44 -21.58
N VAL A 31 -2.19 15.93 -20.83
CA VAL A 31 -2.28 15.84 -19.37
C VAL A 31 -3.68 15.40 -19.01
N GLU A 32 -3.80 14.26 -18.35
CA GLU A 32 -5.09 13.65 -18.02
C GLU A 32 -5.22 13.36 -16.52
N PRO A 33 -6.33 13.72 -15.86
CA PRO A 33 -6.58 13.33 -14.48
C PRO A 33 -6.61 11.80 -14.31
N PHE A 34 -5.93 11.30 -13.28
CA PHE A 34 -5.92 9.88 -12.94
C PHE A 34 -6.63 9.63 -11.61
N ASN A 35 -7.96 9.46 -11.69
CA ASN A 35 -8.83 9.37 -10.52
C ASN A 35 -8.87 7.94 -9.94
N ARG A 36 -7.71 7.40 -9.55
CA ARG A 36 -7.60 6.11 -8.85
C ARG A 36 -6.79 6.22 -7.56
N GLY A 37 -7.27 5.56 -6.51
CA GLY A 37 -6.66 5.57 -5.18
C GLY A 37 -7.18 6.71 -4.31
N SER A 38 -6.34 7.24 -3.41
CA SER A 38 -6.76 8.28 -2.45
C SER A 38 -7.12 9.61 -3.12
N ALA A 39 -8.33 10.10 -2.84
CA ALA A 39 -8.82 11.43 -3.22
C ALA A 39 -7.93 12.60 -2.77
N THR A 40 -7.12 12.39 -1.73
CA THR A 40 -6.22 13.43 -1.16
C THR A 40 -4.83 13.44 -1.79
N SER A 41 -4.51 12.48 -2.67
CA SER A 41 -3.23 12.38 -3.37
C SER A 41 -3.49 12.47 -4.88
N PRO A 42 -3.57 13.69 -5.45
CA PRO A 42 -3.92 13.84 -6.85
C PRO A 42 -2.85 13.24 -7.74
N LYS A 43 -3.31 12.66 -8.84
CA LYS A 43 -2.48 12.01 -9.84
C LYS A 43 -2.91 12.44 -11.22
N ILE A 44 -1.95 12.57 -12.12
CA ILE A 44 -2.19 12.86 -13.53
C ILE A 44 -1.28 11.96 -14.37
N ILE A 45 -1.80 11.54 -15.52
CA ILE A 45 -1.01 10.92 -16.57
C ILE A 45 -0.49 12.02 -17.50
N LEU A 46 0.79 11.96 -17.81
CA LEU A 46 1.48 12.83 -18.74
C LEU A 46 1.88 12.01 -19.95
N THR A 47 1.35 12.36 -21.12
CA THR A 47 1.72 11.69 -22.38
C THR A 47 2.84 12.49 -23.05
N THR A 48 3.89 11.78 -23.45
CA THR A 48 4.98 12.31 -24.27
C THR A 48 5.14 11.44 -25.53
N PRO A 49 5.89 11.89 -26.56
CA PRO A 49 6.15 11.06 -27.74
C PRO A 49 6.84 9.72 -27.45
N SER A 50 7.52 9.61 -26.30
CA SER A 50 8.32 8.44 -25.96
C SER A 50 7.60 7.42 -25.08
N ARG A 51 6.89 7.90 -24.05
CA ARG A 51 6.16 7.10 -23.06
C ARG A 51 5.22 7.97 -22.23
N GLU A 52 4.46 7.33 -21.37
CA GLU A 52 3.57 7.96 -20.40
C GLU A 52 4.20 7.97 -19.01
N TYR A 53 3.88 8.99 -18.23
CA TYR A 53 4.33 9.16 -16.85
C TYR A 53 3.15 9.40 -15.92
N LEU A 54 3.30 9.03 -14.66
CA LEU A 54 2.35 9.34 -13.60
C LEU A 54 2.99 10.34 -12.63
N LEU A 55 2.50 11.58 -12.61
CA LEU A 55 2.85 12.53 -11.55
C LEU A 55 1.88 12.37 -10.40
N LYS A 56 2.40 12.23 -9.19
CA LYS A 56 1.66 12.11 -7.93
C LYS A 56 2.08 13.22 -6.98
N ARG A 57 1.12 13.94 -6.39
CA ARG A 57 1.36 14.74 -5.18
C ARG A 57 0.96 13.92 -3.97
N ARG A 58 1.86 13.80 -2.99
CA ARG A 58 1.58 13.06 -1.76
C ARG A 58 0.47 13.73 -0.96
N ALA A 59 -0.34 12.92 -0.28
CA ALA A 59 -1.40 13.44 0.56
C ALA A 59 -0.80 14.19 1.77
N PRO A 60 -1.45 15.25 2.27
CA PRO A 60 -1.01 15.94 3.49
C PRO A 60 -0.86 14.96 4.67
N GLY A 61 0.28 15.01 5.38
CA GLY A 61 0.60 14.10 6.48
C GLY A 61 1.15 12.73 6.04
N LYS A 62 1.37 12.54 4.74
CA LYS A 62 2.06 11.39 4.13
C LYS A 62 3.34 11.81 3.41
N ASP A 63 3.81 13.02 3.67
CA ASP A 63 4.87 13.79 3.02
C ASP A 63 6.17 13.86 3.85
N ASP A 64 6.29 13.01 4.88
CA ASP A 64 7.53 12.80 5.63
C ASP A 64 8.65 12.31 4.70
N LEU A 65 9.67 13.15 4.57
CA LEU A 65 10.76 12.97 3.61
C LEU A 65 11.72 11.85 4.00
N GLU A 66 11.89 11.58 5.29
CA GLU A 66 12.81 10.53 5.72
C GLU A 66 12.21 9.17 5.36
N LEU A 67 10.91 9.00 5.60
CA LEU A 67 10.17 7.81 5.14
C LEU A 67 10.18 7.64 3.63
N LEU A 68 9.96 8.74 2.93
CA LEU A 68 9.95 8.74 1.49
C LEU A 68 11.31 8.31 0.94
N GLN A 69 12.40 8.81 1.54
CA GLN A 69 13.74 8.44 1.15
C GLN A 69 13.99 6.94 1.34
N VAL A 70 13.48 6.33 2.41
CA VAL A 70 13.56 4.87 2.61
C VAL A 70 12.75 4.11 1.56
N SER A 71 11.48 4.46 1.35
CA SER A 71 10.61 3.76 0.40
C SER A 71 11.13 3.91 -1.04
N HIS A 72 11.65 5.08 -1.41
CA HIS A 72 12.28 5.32 -2.70
C HIS A 72 13.61 4.58 -2.84
N GLY A 73 14.41 4.50 -1.78
CA GLY A 73 15.65 3.73 -1.77
C GLY A 73 15.41 2.23 -2.07
N ILE A 74 14.35 1.66 -1.50
CA ILE A 74 13.94 0.27 -1.77
C ILE A 74 13.49 0.11 -3.22
N GLN A 75 12.68 1.04 -3.74
CA GLN A 75 12.21 1.02 -5.13
C GLN A 75 13.38 1.12 -6.13
N LEU A 76 14.34 2.02 -5.90
CA LEU A 76 15.52 2.16 -6.74
C LEU A 76 16.42 0.92 -6.70
N HIS A 77 16.56 0.30 -5.53
CA HIS A 77 17.27 -0.99 -5.39
C HIS A 77 16.61 -2.11 -6.18
N LEU A 78 15.28 -2.24 -6.05
CA LEU A 78 14.49 -3.24 -6.78
C LEU A 78 14.50 -3.02 -8.29
N ALA A 79 14.42 -1.76 -8.74
CA ALA A 79 14.56 -1.38 -10.13
C ALA A 79 15.90 -1.82 -10.72
N ASN A 80 17.01 -1.60 -10.00
CA ASN A 80 18.35 -2.04 -10.42
C ASN A 80 18.47 -3.57 -10.54
N GLN A 81 17.57 -4.31 -9.90
CA GLN A 81 17.46 -5.77 -9.96
C GLN A 81 16.35 -6.25 -10.91
N GLN A 82 15.79 -5.37 -11.73
CA GLN A 82 14.73 -5.66 -12.70
C GLN A 82 13.44 -6.23 -12.08
N PHE A 83 13.15 -5.87 -10.83
CA PHE A 83 11.88 -6.22 -10.21
C PHE A 83 10.72 -5.45 -10.87
N PRO A 84 9.54 -6.07 -11.09
CA PRO A 84 8.41 -5.41 -11.75
C PRO A 84 7.79 -4.33 -10.85
N LEU A 85 8.16 -3.07 -11.07
CA LEU A 85 7.57 -1.89 -10.44
C LEU A 85 7.61 -0.70 -11.43
N PRO A 86 6.75 0.34 -11.25
CA PRO A 86 6.90 1.58 -12.00
C PRO A 86 8.17 2.31 -11.58
N HIS A 87 9.07 2.58 -12.52
CA HIS A 87 10.33 3.24 -12.19
C HIS A 87 10.11 4.69 -11.75
N LEU A 88 10.81 5.09 -10.68
CA LEU A 88 10.94 6.48 -10.28
C LEU A 88 11.74 7.25 -11.34
N ILE A 89 11.20 8.37 -11.81
CA ILE A 89 11.91 9.31 -12.67
C ILE A 89 12.69 10.25 -11.77
N LEU A 90 14.01 10.31 -11.96
CA LEU A 90 14.88 11.16 -11.17
C LEU A 90 14.91 12.58 -11.73
N THR A 91 15.05 13.57 -10.85
CA THR A 91 15.21 14.97 -11.24
C THR A 91 16.50 15.18 -12.03
N ALA A 92 16.47 16.12 -12.98
CA ALA A 92 17.59 16.35 -13.89
C ALA A 92 18.83 16.93 -13.20
N GLU A 93 18.64 17.79 -12.19
CA GLU A 93 19.73 18.55 -11.57
C GLU A 93 20.56 17.74 -10.58
N ASN A 94 19.92 16.89 -9.79
CA ASN A 94 20.54 16.23 -8.64
C ASN A 94 20.13 14.77 -8.44
N SER A 95 19.43 14.20 -9.42
CA SER A 95 18.99 12.80 -9.41
C SER A 95 18.19 12.41 -8.15
N ARG A 96 17.45 13.35 -7.57
CA ARG A 96 16.48 13.06 -6.50
C ARG A 96 15.28 12.33 -7.07
N SER A 97 14.68 11.45 -6.29
CA SER A 97 13.49 10.70 -6.66
C SER A 97 12.17 11.41 -6.32
N TRP A 98 12.23 12.65 -5.82
CA TRP A 98 11.09 13.50 -5.57
C TRP A 98 11.46 14.97 -5.75
N VAL A 99 10.43 15.81 -5.87
CA VAL A 99 10.51 17.27 -5.82
C VAL A 99 9.71 17.74 -4.62
N GLN A 100 10.25 18.70 -3.87
CA GLN A 100 9.51 19.38 -2.81
C GLN A 100 9.35 20.85 -3.18
N ILE A 101 8.11 21.33 -3.21
CA ILE A 101 7.76 22.74 -3.41
C ILE A 101 6.88 23.14 -2.24
N ASP A 102 7.36 24.10 -1.45
CA ASP A 102 6.78 24.46 -0.16
C ASP A 102 6.61 23.22 0.75
N GLN A 103 5.37 22.91 1.14
CA GLN A 103 5.00 21.75 1.95
C GLN A 103 4.59 20.54 1.10
N SER A 104 4.48 20.68 -0.22
CA SER A 104 4.00 19.61 -1.09
C SER A 104 5.16 18.80 -1.65
N VAL A 105 4.97 17.48 -1.68
CA VAL A 105 5.94 16.53 -2.23
C VAL A 105 5.37 15.86 -3.47
N TYR A 106 6.17 15.85 -4.53
CA TYR A 106 5.83 15.36 -5.85
C TYR A 106 6.75 14.22 -6.25
N GLU A 107 6.15 13.14 -6.74
CA GLU A 107 6.83 11.94 -7.20
C GLU A 107 6.43 11.72 -8.66
N LEU A 108 7.41 11.46 -9.53
CA LEU A 108 7.16 11.14 -10.93
C LEU A 108 7.57 9.69 -11.19
N PHE A 109 6.66 8.93 -11.78
CA PHE A 109 6.86 7.52 -12.11
C PHE A 109 6.68 7.30 -13.62
N GLU A 110 7.28 6.25 -14.15
CA GLU A 110 6.77 5.64 -15.38
C GLU A 110 5.31 5.22 -15.18
N PHE A 111 4.45 5.48 -16.16
CA PHE A 111 3.10 4.94 -16.13
C PHE A 111 3.12 3.51 -16.66
N LEU A 112 2.70 2.55 -15.83
CA LEU A 112 2.54 1.16 -16.23
C LEU A 112 1.06 0.84 -16.48
N PRO A 113 0.65 0.52 -17.72
CA PRO A 113 -0.69 0.01 -17.96
C PRO A 113 -0.81 -1.38 -17.33
N GLY A 114 -1.93 -1.62 -16.64
CA GLY A 114 -2.19 -2.90 -16.03
C GLY A 114 -3.64 -3.10 -15.62
N GLU A 115 -4.01 -4.36 -15.54
CA GLU A 115 -5.32 -4.85 -15.14
C GLU A 115 -5.34 -5.15 -13.65
N ALA A 116 -6.55 -5.14 -13.07
CA ALA A 116 -6.75 -5.61 -11.71
C ALA A 116 -6.60 -7.14 -11.65
N PHE A 117 -6.30 -7.64 -10.45
CA PHE A 117 -6.25 -9.07 -10.19
C PHE A 117 -7.57 -9.77 -10.56
N ASN A 118 -7.49 -10.82 -11.37
CA ASN A 118 -8.66 -11.53 -11.92
C ASN A 118 -9.18 -12.68 -11.04
N TYR A 119 -8.60 -12.91 -9.86
CA TYR A 119 -8.96 -13.99 -8.94
C TYR A 119 -8.79 -15.42 -9.48
N GLU A 120 -8.00 -15.59 -10.53
CA GLU A 120 -7.67 -16.89 -11.09
C GLU A 120 -6.42 -17.50 -10.43
N LYS A 121 -6.37 -18.84 -10.43
CA LYS A 121 -5.27 -19.59 -9.83
C LYS A 121 -3.90 -19.28 -10.46
N PRO A 122 -3.75 -19.19 -11.80
CA PRO A 122 -2.44 -18.87 -12.39
C PRO A 122 -1.93 -17.48 -11.99
N ALA A 123 -2.81 -16.48 -11.97
CA ALA A 123 -2.48 -15.15 -11.47
C ALA A 123 -2.03 -15.19 -10.00
N THR A 124 -2.76 -15.92 -9.14
CA THR A 124 -2.40 -16.07 -7.71
C THR A 124 -1.03 -16.73 -7.54
N TYR A 125 -0.73 -17.74 -8.35
CA TYR A 125 0.56 -18.41 -8.34
C TYR A 125 1.70 -17.46 -8.72
N ASN A 126 1.53 -16.69 -9.80
CA ASN A 126 2.52 -15.71 -10.24
C ASN A 126 2.69 -14.56 -9.21
N THR A 127 1.62 -14.12 -8.56
CA THR A 127 1.67 -13.16 -7.44
C THR A 127 2.54 -13.68 -6.29
N GLY A 128 2.35 -14.93 -5.88
CA GLY A 128 3.18 -15.55 -4.84
C GLY A 128 4.66 -15.62 -5.23
N ARG A 129 4.94 -15.92 -6.51
CA ARG A 129 6.32 -15.88 -7.04
C ARG A 129 6.91 -14.47 -7.01
N THR A 130 6.13 -13.45 -7.37
CA THR A 130 6.56 -12.05 -7.31
C THR A 130 6.86 -11.61 -5.88
N LEU A 131 6.03 -11.97 -4.90
CA LEU A 131 6.30 -11.69 -3.49
C LEU A 131 7.56 -12.39 -2.98
N ALA A 132 7.76 -13.66 -3.36
CA ALA A 132 8.98 -14.38 -3.02
C ALA A 132 10.23 -13.76 -3.67
N LEU A 133 10.11 -13.25 -4.90
CA LEU A 133 11.18 -12.51 -5.56
C LEU A 133 11.49 -11.20 -4.82
N PHE A 134 10.46 -10.45 -4.40
CA PHE A 134 10.63 -9.24 -3.58
C PHE A 134 11.47 -9.56 -2.33
N HIS A 135 11.06 -10.54 -1.52
CA HIS A 135 11.80 -10.92 -0.30
C HIS A 135 13.21 -11.42 -0.60
N LYS A 136 13.43 -12.07 -1.75
CA LYS A 136 14.78 -12.49 -2.17
C LYS A 136 15.67 -11.29 -2.48
N LEU A 137 15.16 -10.31 -3.23
CA LEU A 137 15.94 -9.15 -3.69
C LEU A 137 16.20 -8.15 -2.56
N THR A 138 15.36 -8.11 -1.53
CA THR A 138 15.50 -7.21 -0.39
C THR A 138 16.13 -7.84 0.85
N ARG A 139 16.54 -9.13 0.77
CA ARG A 139 17.10 -9.89 1.90
C ARG A 139 18.27 -9.17 2.59
N ASP A 140 19.19 -8.67 1.78
CA ASP A 140 20.43 -8.03 2.23
C ASP A 140 20.34 -6.49 2.14
N TYR A 141 19.15 -5.95 1.88
CA TYR A 141 18.96 -4.51 1.86
C TYR A 141 19.13 -3.93 3.28
N PRO A 142 19.91 -2.85 3.47
CA PRO A 142 20.13 -2.28 4.78
C PRO A 142 18.82 -1.96 5.50
N MET A 143 18.64 -2.54 6.69
CA MET A 143 17.51 -2.22 7.55
C MET A 143 17.81 -0.90 8.24
N ILE A 144 16.84 0.01 8.23
CA ILE A 144 16.94 1.26 8.98
C ILE A 144 16.07 1.10 10.24
N PRO A 145 16.68 0.93 11.44
CA PRO A 145 16.00 0.51 12.66
C PRO A 145 14.80 1.40 13.04
N GLU A 146 14.88 2.70 12.79
CA GLU A 146 13.86 3.70 13.11
C GLU A 146 12.52 3.43 12.39
N TYR A 147 12.53 2.62 11.32
CA TYR A 147 11.35 2.26 10.54
C TYR A 147 10.79 0.87 10.88
N SER A 148 11.48 0.11 11.73
CA SER A 148 11.03 -1.19 12.21
C SER A 148 9.97 -1.12 13.32
N GLU A 149 9.81 0.05 13.96
CA GLU A 149 8.90 0.24 15.09
C GLU A 149 7.42 0.44 14.70
N ARG A 150 7.09 0.41 13.40
CA ARG A 150 5.77 0.79 12.84
C ARG A 150 4.61 -0.17 13.12
N GLY A 151 4.80 -1.08 14.06
CA GLY A 151 3.84 -2.14 14.36
C GLY A 151 3.74 -3.15 13.22
N CYS A 152 3.16 -4.30 13.52
CA CYS A 152 2.90 -5.33 12.52
C CYS A 152 1.43 -5.74 12.58
N TYR A 153 1.00 -6.51 11.58
CA TYR A 153 -0.35 -7.08 11.56
C TYR A 153 -0.57 -8.08 12.70
N HIS A 154 0.50 -8.73 13.17
CA HIS A 154 0.45 -9.68 14.27
C HIS A 154 0.40 -8.97 15.63
N ALA A 155 -0.43 -9.48 16.54
CA ALA A 155 -0.54 -9.01 17.92
C ALA A 155 -0.71 -7.47 18.09
N ASN A 156 -1.33 -6.80 17.13
CA ASN A 156 -1.50 -5.35 17.18
C ASN A 156 -2.37 -4.94 18.40
N ARG A 157 -1.80 -4.14 19.31
CA ARG A 157 -2.44 -3.71 20.57
C ARG A 157 -3.79 -2.99 20.36
N SER A 158 -3.99 -2.35 19.21
CA SER A 158 -5.25 -1.68 18.89
C SER A 158 -6.44 -2.65 18.78
N ILE A 159 -6.19 -3.93 18.47
CA ILE A 159 -7.24 -4.96 18.38
C ILE A 159 -7.83 -5.28 19.75
N ASP A 160 -7.00 -5.41 20.79
CA ASP A 160 -7.49 -5.63 22.16
C ASP A 160 -8.31 -4.44 22.67
N VAL A 161 -7.90 -3.22 22.30
CA VAL A 161 -8.68 -2.00 22.59
C VAL A 161 -10.00 -2.00 21.81
N ALA A 162 -9.99 -2.43 20.56
CA ALA A 162 -11.19 -2.51 19.72
C ALA A 162 -12.20 -3.51 20.29
N PHE A 163 -11.78 -4.72 20.70
CA PHE A 163 -12.69 -5.70 21.31
C PHE A 163 -13.39 -5.16 22.56
N LYS A 164 -12.66 -4.44 23.43
CA LYS A 164 -13.26 -3.78 24.61
C LYS A 164 -14.33 -2.75 24.22
N LYS A 165 -14.12 -2.00 23.14
CA LYS A 165 -15.05 -0.97 22.67
C LYS A 165 -16.28 -1.56 21.96
N ILE A 166 -16.10 -2.61 21.16
CA ILE A 166 -17.20 -3.24 20.38
C ILE A 166 -18.34 -3.65 21.30
N LYS A 167 -18.05 -4.23 22.46
CA LYS A 167 -19.09 -4.63 23.43
C LYS A 167 -19.96 -3.44 23.86
N SER A 168 -19.35 -2.30 24.21
CA SER A 168 -20.11 -1.09 24.57
C SER A 168 -20.92 -0.53 23.40
N ILE A 169 -20.40 -0.62 22.17
CA ILE A 169 -21.09 -0.17 20.95
C ILE A 169 -22.33 -1.04 20.71
N ILE A 170 -22.21 -2.37 20.78
CA ILE A 170 -23.35 -3.29 20.62
C ILE A 170 -24.44 -3.03 21.66
N GLN A 171 -24.04 -2.80 22.93
CA GLN A 171 -24.99 -2.55 24.01
C GLN A 171 -25.75 -1.23 23.82
N ALA A 172 -25.06 -0.18 23.35
CA ALA A 172 -25.63 1.14 23.13
C ALA A 172 -26.46 1.27 21.84
N ASP A 173 -26.35 0.33 20.90
CA ASP A 173 -27.08 0.39 19.63
C ASP A 173 -28.59 0.21 19.84
N SER A 174 -29.39 1.25 19.55
CA SER A 174 -30.84 1.24 19.71
C SER A 174 -31.58 0.49 18.58
N HIS A 175 -30.89 0.15 17.49
CA HIS A 175 -31.48 -0.57 16.36
C HIS A 175 -31.45 -2.08 16.52
N LEU A 176 -30.70 -2.60 17.51
CA LEU A 176 -30.61 -4.04 17.79
C LEU A 176 -31.61 -4.45 18.89
N THR A 177 -32.30 -5.57 18.68
CA THR A 177 -33.10 -6.23 19.72
C THR A 177 -32.20 -6.83 20.80
N ALA A 178 -32.78 -7.19 21.95
CA ALA A 178 -32.03 -7.84 23.03
C ALA A 178 -31.34 -9.15 22.56
N ASP A 179 -32.04 -9.97 21.78
CA ASP A 179 -31.49 -11.22 21.25
C ASP A 179 -30.37 -10.98 20.23
N GLN A 180 -30.52 -9.98 19.36
CA GLN A 180 -29.46 -9.58 18.42
C GLN A 180 -28.21 -9.08 19.15
N LYS A 181 -28.38 -8.30 20.23
CA LYS A 181 -27.27 -7.87 21.08
C LYS A 181 -26.58 -9.05 21.75
N ALA A 182 -27.35 -9.98 22.32
CA ALA A 182 -26.80 -11.17 22.95
C ALA A 182 -25.98 -12.01 21.95
N ALA A 183 -26.53 -12.25 20.76
CA ALA A 183 -25.83 -12.97 19.69
C ALA A 183 -24.55 -12.25 19.22
N ALA A 184 -24.61 -10.93 19.02
CA ALA A 184 -23.44 -10.14 18.60
C ALA A 184 -22.34 -10.11 19.68
N VAL A 185 -22.70 -10.03 20.97
CA VAL A 185 -21.74 -10.13 22.07
C VAL A 185 -21.09 -11.52 22.12
N ALA A 186 -21.88 -12.59 21.94
CA ALA A 186 -21.34 -13.95 21.89
C ALA A 186 -20.39 -14.15 20.70
N GLN A 187 -20.75 -13.63 19.53
CA GLN A 187 -19.88 -13.65 18.34
C GLN A 187 -18.59 -12.86 18.57
N GLN A 188 -18.68 -11.66 19.16
CA GLN A 188 -17.51 -10.85 19.50
C GLN A 188 -16.57 -11.59 20.46
N ALA A 189 -17.10 -12.25 21.50
CA ALA A 189 -16.32 -13.04 22.45
C ALA A 189 -15.60 -14.21 21.76
N SER A 190 -16.30 -14.95 20.88
CA SER A 190 -15.72 -16.03 20.09
C SER A 190 -14.60 -15.55 19.15
N LEU A 191 -14.80 -14.40 18.50
CA LEU A 191 -13.77 -13.77 17.65
C LEU A 191 -12.54 -13.36 18.47
N GLN A 192 -12.74 -12.79 19.66
CA GLN A 192 -11.66 -12.39 20.55
C GLN A 192 -10.86 -13.61 21.04
N GLU A 193 -11.55 -14.67 21.46
CA GLU A 193 -10.89 -15.93 21.86
C GLU A 193 -10.10 -16.55 20.71
N THR A 194 -10.67 -16.57 19.50
CA THR A 194 -10.00 -17.07 18.29
C THR A 194 -8.75 -16.27 17.97
N TYR A 195 -8.84 -14.93 18.05
CA TYR A 195 -7.71 -14.04 17.86
C TYR A 195 -6.58 -14.30 18.87
N HIS A 196 -6.91 -14.45 20.16
CA HIS A 196 -5.92 -14.74 21.19
C HIS A 196 -5.28 -16.12 21.01
N LYS A 197 -6.05 -17.16 20.70
CA LYS A 197 -5.51 -18.48 20.38
C LYS A 197 -4.56 -18.45 19.18
N ALA A 198 -4.91 -17.72 18.12
CA ALA A 198 -4.04 -17.55 16.96
C ALA A 198 -2.75 -16.80 17.34
N LYS A 199 -2.88 -15.72 18.11
CA LYS A 199 -1.74 -14.95 18.62
C LYS A 199 -0.77 -15.83 19.41
N ASP A 200 -1.28 -16.62 20.34
CA ASP A 200 -0.47 -17.46 21.23
C ASP A 200 0.22 -18.59 20.46
N LYS A 201 -0.43 -19.17 19.45
CA LYS A 201 0.21 -20.15 18.55
C LYS A 201 1.41 -19.57 17.81
N VAL A 202 1.29 -18.34 17.29
CA VAL A 202 2.38 -17.65 16.59
C VAL A 202 3.52 -17.30 17.55
N HIS A 203 3.21 -16.89 18.78
CA HIS A 203 4.23 -16.67 19.81
C HIS A 203 4.96 -17.98 20.19
N ALA A 204 4.22 -19.07 20.37
CA ALA A 204 4.79 -20.38 20.67
C ALA A 204 5.68 -20.91 19.53
N ALA A 205 5.41 -20.53 18.28
CA ALA A 205 6.27 -20.83 17.12
C ALA A 205 7.56 -19.99 17.09
N GLY A 206 7.75 -19.07 18.04
CA GLY A 206 8.98 -18.30 18.19
C GLY A 206 9.17 -17.23 17.11
N LEU A 207 8.08 -16.68 16.54
CA LEU A 207 8.13 -15.68 15.46
C LEU A 207 9.12 -14.54 15.73
N ALA A 208 9.21 -14.07 16.98
CA ALA A 208 10.13 -13.00 17.37
C ALA A 208 11.61 -13.31 17.08
N ASN A 209 11.98 -14.60 17.03
CA ASN A 209 13.34 -15.07 16.78
C ASN A 209 13.61 -15.35 15.30
N TRP A 210 12.61 -15.22 14.42
CA TRP A 210 12.79 -15.48 13.00
C TRP A 210 13.54 -14.31 12.33
N PRO A 211 14.32 -14.57 11.28
CA PRO A 211 15.08 -13.53 10.59
C PRO A 211 14.19 -12.39 10.10
N LEU A 212 14.70 -11.17 10.27
CA LEU A 212 14.12 -9.97 9.69
C LEU A 212 14.60 -9.79 8.25
N SER A 213 13.75 -9.20 7.42
CA SER A 213 14.06 -8.70 6.09
C SER A 213 13.14 -7.53 5.80
N ILE A 214 13.40 -6.77 4.75
CA ILE A 214 12.41 -5.82 4.25
C ILE A 214 11.21 -6.61 3.69
N VAL A 215 10.03 -6.27 4.18
CA VAL A 215 8.73 -6.75 3.70
C VAL A 215 7.98 -5.60 3.04
N HIS A 216 7.09 -5.91 2.09
CA HIS A 216 6.22 -4.89 1.46
C HIS A 216 5.19 -4.38 2.46
N ALA A 217 4.64 -5.32 3.26
CA ALA A 217 3.82 -5.02 4.42
C ALA A 217 2.50 -4.28 4.10
N ASP A 218 2.08 -4.37 2.84
CA ASP A 218 0.76 -4.00 2.31
C ASP A 218 0.51 -4.71 0.95
N PHE A 219 0.93 -5.97 0.85
CA PHE A 219 0.90 -6.72 -0.41
C PHE A 219 -0.48 -7.36 -0.63
N HIS A 220 -1.34 -6.67 -1.40
CA HIS A 220 -2.72 -7.09 -1.67
C HIS A 220 -3.10 -6.83 -3.15
N PRO A 221 -4.25 -7.35 -3.65
CA PRO A 221 -4.64 -7.25 -5.06
C PRO A 221 -4.64 -5.84 -5.67
N GLY A 222 -4.92 -4.82 -4.85
CA GLY A 222 -4.95 -3.42 -5.29
C GLY A 222 -3.57 -2.79 -5.53
N ASN A 223 -2.52 -3.40 -4.97
CA ASN A 223 -1.13 -2.96 -5.10
C ASN A 223 -0.33 -3.79 -6.13
N CYS A 224 -1.03 -4.58 -6.94
CA CYS A 224 -0.43 -5.36 -8.02
C CYS A 224 -1.17 -5.09 -9.34
N LEU A 225 -0.42 -4.78 -10.38
CA LEU A 225 -0.87 -4.59 -11.74
C LEU A 225 -0.58 -5.84 -12.56
N TYR A 226 -1.54 -6.27 -13.37
CA TYR A 226 -1.49 -7.52 -14.12
C TYR A 226 -1.54 -7.29 -15.64
N LYS A 227 -1.00 -8.26 -16.38
CA LYS A 227 -1.27 -8.46 -17.80
C LYS A 227 -1.54 -9.94 -18.01
N GLY A 228 -2.82 -10.31 -18.12
CA GLY A 228 -3.23 -11.70 -18.01
C GLY A 228 -2.85 -12.28 -16.65
N GLU A 229 -2.11 -13.39 -16.64
CA GLU A 229 -1.68 -14.06 -15.40
C GLU A 229 -0.39 -13.50 -14.77
N HIS A 230 0.29 -12.55 -15.41
CA HIS A 230 1.59 -12.05 -14.95
C HIS A 230 1.48 -10.72 -14.22
N VAL A 231 2.19 -10.58 -13.09
CA VAL A 231 2.38 -9.30 -12.41
C VAL A 231 3.37 -8.46 -13.23
N VAL A 232 2.92 -7.29 -13.68
CA VAL A 232 3.74 -6.34 -14.46
C VAL A 232 4.18 -5.13 -13.64
N GLY A 233 3.57 -4.91 -12.47
CA GLY A 233 3.98 -3.87 -11.55
C GLY A 233 3.47 -4.11 -10.14
N VAL A 234 4.35 -3.98 -9.15
CA VAL A 234 4.00 -3.83 -7.73
C VAL A 234 4.10 -2.35 -7.39
N ILE A 235 3.12 -1.82 -6.67
CA ILE A 235 3.01 -0.39 -6.34
C ILE A 235 2.81 -0.19 -4.84
N ASP A 236 2.96 1.05 -4.38
CA ASP A 236 2.76 1.47 -3.00
C ASP A 236 3.74 0.86 -1.97
N PHE A 237 4.96 1.37 -1.99
CA PHE A 237 6.05 0.93 -1.11
C PHE A 237 6.09 1.69 0.23
N ASP A 238 5.13 2.58 0.51
CA ASP A 238 5.14 3.44 1.71
C ASP A 238 5.03 2.65 3.02
N SER A 239 4.52 1.42 2.94
CA SER A 239 4.41 0.50 4.06
C SER A 239 5.67 -0.35 4.28
N CYS A 240 6.66 -0.31 3.39
CA CYS A 240 7.83 -1.17 3.50
C CYS A 240 8.57 -0.96 4.84
N ARG A 241 8.99 -2.06 5.46
CA ARG A 241 9.65 -2.06 6.78
C ARG A 241 10.40 -3.35 7.03
N ALA A 242 11.29 -3.35 8.02
CA ALA A 242 11.93 -4.58 8.50
C ALA A 242 10.95 -5.41 9.33
N GLN A 243 10.70 -6.66 8.92
CA GLN A 243 9.81 -7.59 9.62
C GLN A 243 10.12 -9.03 9.19
N GLN A 244 9.49 -10.02 9.83
CA GLN A 244 9.55 -11.40 9.39
C GLN A 244 8.76 -11.58 8.07
N PRO A 245 9.38 -12.05 6.96
CA PRO A 245 8.72 -12.23 5.65
C PRO A 245 7.44 -13.07 5.68
N ILE A 246 7.36 -14.04 6.58
CA ILE A 246 6.18 -14.89 6.74
C ILE A 246 4.90 -14.09 7.04
N LEU A 247 5.02 -12.94 7.71
CA LEU A 247 3.88 -12.09 8.01
C LEU A 247 3.32 -11.42 6.75
N ASP A 248 4.20 -11.06 5.81
CA ASP A 248 3.85 -10.48 4.52
C ASP A 248 3.16 -11.55 3.65
N THR A 249 3.72 -12.77 3.62
CA THR A 249 3.12 -13.92 2.93
C THR A 249 1.76 -14.30 3.52
N ALA A 250 1.62 -14.32 4.85
CA ALA A 250 0.36 -14.64 5.52
C ALA A 250 -0.72 -13.58 5.23
N ASN A 251 -0.35 -12.29 5.26
CA ASN A 251 -1.26 -11.21 4.89
C ASN A 251 -1.68 -11.30 3.42
N ALA A 252 -0.73 -11.52 2.51
CA ALA A 252 -1.03 -11.70 1.09
C ALA A 252 -1.96 -12.90 0.86
N ALA A 253 -1.69 -14.05 1.49
CA ALA A 253 -2.55 -15.23 1.38
C ALA A 253 -4.00 -14.94 1.82
N LEU A 254 -4.18 -14.20 2.91
CA LEU A 254 -5.50 -13.74 3.35
C LEU A 254 -6.14 -12.83 2.29
N GLN A 255 -5.46 -11.76 1.87
CA GLN A 255 -5.99 -10.75 0.96
C GLN A 255 -6.39 -11.34 -0.41
N TYR A 256 -5.57 -12.24 -0.95
CA TYR A 256 -5.83 -12.90 -2.23
C TYR A 256 -6.86 -14.04 -2.13
N SER A 257 -7.17 -14.52 -0.91
CA SER A 257 -8.25 -15.49 -0.68
C SER A 257 -9.63 -14.86 -0.52
N ILE A 258 -9.69 -13.58 -0.13
CA ILE A 258 -10.95 -12.87 0.05
C ILE A 258 -11.53 -12.57 -1.34
N ARG A 259 -12.60 -13.29 -1.68
CA ARG A 259 -13.48 -12.89 -2.79
C ARG A 259 -14.44 -11.86 -2.23
N LEU A 260 -14.12 -10.58 -2.40
CA LEU A 260 -15.16 -9.56 -2.28
C LEU A 260 -16.21 -9.92 -3.33
N GLY A 261 -17.43 -10.25 -2.88
CA GLY A 261 -18.55 -10.44 -3.79
C GLY A 261 -18.62 -9.25 -4.74
N SER A 262 -18.95 -9.50 -6.01
CA SER A 262 -18.95 -8.58 -7.16
C SER A 262 -19.82 -7.32 -6.97
N GLY A 263 -19.47 -6.49 -6.01
CA GLY A 263 -20.23 -5.32 -5.55
C GLY A 263 -19.31 -4.44 -4.72
N ASP A 264 -18.35 -3.83 -5.41
CA ASP A 264 -17.72 -2.62 -4.88
C ASP A 264 -18.80 -1.51 -4.86
N PRO A 265 -19.12 -0.88 -3.72
CA PRO A 265 -19.89 0.33 -3.73
C PRO A 265 -18.99 1.43 -4.31
N ARG A 266 -19.33 1.86 -5.54
CA ARG A 266 -18.80 3.06 -6.18
C ARG A 266 -18.88 4.29 -5.27
#